data_AF-A0A7S2PJB1-F1
#
_entry.id   AF-A0A7S2PJB1-F1
#
_cell.length_a   1.000
_cell.length_b   1.000
_cell.length_c   1.000
_cell.angle_alpha   90.00
_cell.angle_beta   90.00
_cell.angle_gamma   90.00
#
_symmetry.space_group_name_H-M   'P 1'
#
loop_
_entity.id
_entity.type
_entity.pdbx_description
1 polymer ?
#
loop_
_entity_poly.entity_id
_entity_poly.type
_entity_poly.pdbx_seq_one_letter_code
_entity_poly.pdbx_strand_id
1 'polypeptide(L)'
;QEFYSYAATRLNSGGVFVTQAGVAEPVIIATEHSNTCWGAINRTLDSVFDCVIPYYAQVLSFGGKWGYVMAFNQTEESRCESSSEQASNEWRRPRDGLIDALIEEKITGGESALRFYEGDTHLGMTCFAKCVRLSLERDERLMTTENPIFMY
;
A
#
# COMPACT_ATOMS: atom_id res chain seq x y z
N GLN A 1 9.65 12.99 -1.45
CA GLN A 1 8.29 13.53 -1.56
C GLN A 1 8.12 14.04 -2.98
N GLU A 2 9.00 14.94 -3.38
CA GLU A 2 9.16 15.56 -4.69
C GLU A 2 9.16 14.55 -5.84
N PHE A 3 9.85 13.42 -5.72
CA PHE A 3 9.78 12.34 -6.71
C PHE A 3 8.34 11.80 -6.86
N TYR A 4 7.65 11.50 -5.76
CA TYR A 4 6.27 11.01 -5.80
C TYR A 4 5.30 12.10 -6.27
N SER A 5 5.50 13.36 -5.87
CA SER A 5 4.72 14.50 -6.37
C SER A 5 4.85 14.62 -7.88
N TYR A 6 6.08 14.50 -8.41
CA TYR A 6 6.30 14.48 -9.86
C TYR A 6 5.66 13.25 -10.52
N ALA A 7 5.79 12.06 -9.94
CA ALA A 7 5.17 10.85 -10.46
C ALA A 7 3.64 10.99 -10.54
N ALA A 8 3.00 11.60 -9.52
CA ALA A 8 1.56 11.87 -9.53
C ALA A 8 1.12 12.73 -10.72
N THR A 9 1.95 13.70 -11.16
CA THR A 9 1.66 14.51 -12.37
C THR A 9 1.69 13.72 -13.69
N ARG A 10 2.23 12.50 -13.66
CA ARG A 10 2.35 11.62 -14.83
C ARG A 10 1.31 10.52 -14.86
N LEU A 11 0.48 10.40 -13.83
CA LEU A 11 -0.64 9.47 -13.80
C LEU A 11 -1.85 10.07 -14.53
N ASN A 12 -2.63 9.22 -15.20
CA ASN A 12 -3.95 9.62 -15.70
C ASN A 12 -4.90 9.90 -14.52
N SER A 13 -6.04 10.55 -14.80
CA SER A 13 -7.13 10.67 -13.82
C SER A 13 -7.53 9.27 -13.32
N GLY A 14 -7.59 9.08 -12.00
CA GLY A 14 -7.83 7.78 -11.38
C GLY A 14 -6.67 6.78 -11.50
N GLY A 15 -5.49 7.22 -11.94
CA GLY A 15 -4.30 6.39 -12.04
C GLY A 15 -3.76 5.97 -10.67
N VAL A 16 -3.15 4.78 -10.64
CA VAL A 16 -2.64 4.15 -9.40
C VAL A 16 -1.13 4.01 -9.48
N PHE A 17 -0.45 4.34 -8.37
CA PHE A 17 0.97 4.09 -8.15
C PHE A 17 1.13 2.94 -7.16
N VAL A 18 2.09 2.04 -7.42
CA VAL A 18 2.44 0.96 -6.49
C VAL A 18 3.95 0.85 -6.42
N THR A 19 4.50 0.75 -5.21
CA THR A 19 5.93 0.49 -5.00
C THR A 19 6.15 -0.61 -3.96
N GLN A 20 7.20 -1.40 -4.15
CA GLN A 20 7.78 -2.19 -3.06
C GLN A 20 8.33 -1.23 -1.99
N ALA A 21 8.29 -1.66 -0.74
CA ALA A 21 8.61 -0.82 0.40
C ALA A 21 9.38 -1.57 1.52
N GLY A 22 10.20 -2.54 1.12
CA GLY A 22 11.14 -3.21 2.02
C GLY A 22 10.50 -4.17 3.02
N VAL A 23 11.21 -4.41 4.12
CA VAL A 23 10.80 -5.36 5.17
C VAL A 23 9.56 -4.84 5.92
N ALA A 24 8.53 -5.67 6.02
CA ALA A 24 7.27 -5.41 6.72
C ALA A 24 7.01 -6.39 7.88
N GLU A 25 8.08 -6.98 8.43
CA GLU A 25 7.99 -8.00 9.48
C GLU A 25 7.56 -7.39 10.82
N PRO A 26 6.39 -7.78 11.40
CA PRO A 26 5.83 -7.18 12.62
C PRO A 26 6.80 -7.03 13.78
N VAL A 27 7.67 -8.03 14.01
CA VAL A 27 8.65 -8.01 15.10
C VAL A 27 9.67 -6.90 14.92
N ILE A 28 10.09 -6.64 13.67
CA ILE A 28 11.11 -5.63 13.34
C ILE A 28 10.47 -4.24 13.34
N ILE A 29 9.28 -4.11 12.75
CA ILE A 29 8.59 -2.81 12.62
C ILE A 29 7.99 -2.30 13.92
N ALA A 30 7.68 -3.18 14.89
CA ALA A 30 7.16 -2.78 16.19
C ALA A 30 8.24 -2.32 17.18
N THR A 31 9.53 -2.36 16.79
CA THR A 31 10.61 -1.83 17.63
C THR A 31 10.68 -0.31 17.51
N GLU A 32 10.96 0.38 18.62
CA GLU A 32 11.06 1.85 18.66
C GLU A 32 12.15 2.43 17.75
N HIS A 33 13.11 1.59 17.34
CA HIS A 33 14.24 1.96 16.49
C HIS A 33 14.15 1.33 15.09
N SER A 34 12.94 1.02 14.61
CA SER A 34 12.79 0.39 13.30
C SER A 34 13.31 1.31 12.19
N ASN A 35 14.43 0.91 11.57
CA ASN A 35 14.99 1.58 10.40
C ASN A 35 14.46 1.00 9.08
N THR A 36 13.36 0.23 9.13
CA THR A 36 12.69 -0.23 7.90
C THR A 36 12.14 0.96 7.12
N CYS A 37 12.11 0.85 5.80
CA CYS A 37 11.60 1.93 4.94
C CYS A 37 10.09 1.88 4.73
N TRP A 38 9.39 0.84 5.17
CA TRP A 38 7.97 0.66 4.87
C TRP A 38 7.11 1.80 5.40
N GLY A 39 7.27 2.14 6.68
CA GLY A 39 6.54 3.26 7.30
C GLY A 39 6.92 4.61 6.71
N ALA A 40 8.20 4.87 6.45
CA ALA A 40 8.66 6.12 5.85
C ALA A 40 8.15 6.30 4.41
N ILE A 41 8.14 5.24 3.61
CA ILE A 41 7.57 5.25 2.25
C ILE A 41 6.07 5.48 2.32
N ASN A 42 5.36 4.77 3.22
CA ASN A 42 3.93 4.95 3.45
C ASN A 42 3.61 6.40 3.81
N ARG A 43 4.32 6.98 4.79
CA ARG A 43 4.15 8.37 5.21
C ARG A 43 4.47 9.37 4.12
N THR A 44 5.50 9.08 3.31
CA THR A 44 5.86 9.98 2.20
C THR A 44 4.82 9.95 1.09
N LEU A 45 4.26 8.80 0.75
CA LEU A 45 3.16 8.70 -0.21
C LEU A 45 1.89 9.40 0.32
N ASP A 46 1.59 9.26 1.62
CA ASP A 46 0.45 9.89 2.30
C ASP A 46 0.53 11.43 2.28
N SER A 47 1.73 11.99 2.17
CA SER A 47 1.91 13.43 1.97
C SER A 47 1.65 13.93 0.54
N VAL A 48 1.41 13.02 -0.41
CA VAL A 48 1.32 13.32 -1.85
C VAL A 48 0.00 12.86 -2.47
N PHE A 49 -0.55 11.73 -2.01
CA PHE A 49 -1.75 11.11 -2.58
C PHE A 49 -2.92 11.18 -1.62
N ASP A 50 -4.15 11.26 -2.15
CA ASP A 50 -5.38 11.25 -1.33
C ASP A 50 -5.56 9.93 -0.58
N CYS A 51 -5.27 8.81 -1.24
CA CYS A 51 -5.51 7.46 -0.76
C CYS A 51 -4.21 6.67 -0.72
N VAL A 52 -3.86 6.09 0.45
CA VAL A 52 -2.65 5.30 0.64
C VAL A 52 -2.96 4.00 1.40
N ILE A 53 -2.56 2.88 0.79
CA ILE A 53 -2.87 1.53 1.24
C ILE A 53 -1.57 0.74 1.32
N PRO A 54 -0.93 0.68 2.50
CA PRO A 54 0.15 -0.26 2.73
C PRO A 54 -0.41 -1.69 2.77
N TYR A 55 0.38 -2.65 2.30
CA TYR A 55 0.11 -4.09 2.40
C TYR A 55 1.41 -4.87 2.44
N TYR A 56 1.38 -6.14 2.86
CA TYR A 56 2.54 -7.02 2.77
C TYR A 56 2.15 -8.40 2.25
N ALA A 57 3.13 -9.14 1.75
CA ALA A 57 3.02 -10.56 1.46
C ALA A 57 4.19 -11.32 2.09
N GLN A 58 3.97 -12.58 2.49
CA GLN A 58 5.07 -13.45 2.92
C GLN A 58 5.86 -13.89 1.68
N VAL A 59 7.14 -13.52 1.63
CA VAL A 59 8.04 -13.97 0.55
C VAL A 59 9.04 -14.95 1.14
N LEU A 60 8.84 -16.25 0.89
CA LEU A 60 9.57 -17.32 1.58
C LEU A 60 11.08 -17.24 1.39
N SER A 61 11.55 -16.91 0.18
CA SER A 61 12.98 -16.76 -0.12
C SER A 61 13.61 -15.54 0.56
N PHE A 62 12.82 -14.56 1.01
CA PHE A 62 13.30 -13.41 1.77
C PHE A 62 13.27 -13.68 3.29
N GLY A 63 12.68 -14.80 3.71
CA GLY A 63 12.59 -15.18 5.12
C GLY A 63 11.58 -14.37 5.94
N GLY A 64 10.68 -13.61 5.32
CA GLY A 64 9.75 -12.74 6.04
C GLY A 64 8.72 -12.04 5.16
N LYS A 65 7.96 -11.13 5.80
CA LYS A 65 6.99 -10.27 5.10
C LYS A 65 7.70 -9.15 4.35
N TRP A 66 7.36 -9.01 3.07
CA TRP A 66 7.78 -7.90 2.22
C TRP A 66 6.63 -6.93 2.01
N GLY A 67 6.90 -5.65 2.28
CA GLY A 67 5.95 -4.55 2.23
C GLY A 67 5.84 -3.94 0.85
N TYR A 68 4.65 -3.42 0.58
CA TYR A 68 4.30 -2.63 -0.58
C TYR A 68 3.39 -1.49 -0.13
N VAL A 69 3.26 -0.47 -0.97
CA VAL A 69 2.31 0.62 -0.77
C VAL A 69 1.65 0.94 -2.10
N MET A 70 0.33 0.89 -2.12
CA MET A 70 -0.52 1.40 -3.21
C MET A 70 -0.95 2.82 -2.86
N ALA A 71 -0.93 3.72 -3.84
CA ALA A 71 -1.35 5.10 -3.67
C ALA A 71 -2.07 5.62 -4.93
N PHE A 72 -3.14 6.39 -4.74
CA PHE A 72 -3.89 6.98 -5.84
C PHE A 72 -4.64 8.23 -5.38
N ASN A 73 -4.99 9.08 -6.35
CA ASN A 73 -5.83 10.25 -6.12
C ASN A 73 -7.26 9.95 -6.56
N GLN A 74 -8.22 10.44 -5.80
CA GLN A 74 -9.61 10.38 -6.21
C GLN A 74 -9.82 11.29 -7.43
N THR A 75 -10.63 10.84 -8.37
CA THR A 75 -11.17 11.71 -9.42
C THR A 75 -12.11 12.76 -8.83
N GLU A 76 -12.30 13.88 -9.52
CA GLU A 76 -13.25 14.93 -9.09
C GLU A 76 -14.65 14.36 -8.82
N GLU A 77 -15.12 13.45 -9.67
CA GLU A 77 -16.41 12.77 -9.52
C GLU A 77 -16.46 11.93 -8.23
N SER A 78 -15.47 11.06 -8.03
CA SER A 78 -15.40 10.20 -6.84
C SER A 78 -15.20 10.97 -5.52
N ARG A 79 -14.58 12.16 -5.56
CA ARG A 79 -14.41 13.03 -4.37
C ARG A 79 -15.73 13.61 -3.88
N CYS A 80 -16.69 13.84 -4.79
CA CYS A 80 -18.02 14.31 -4.41
C CYS A 80 -18.88 13.19 -3.77
N GLU A 81 -18.61 11.94 -4.13
CA GLU A 81 -19.39 10.78 -3.70
C GLU A 81 -18.90 10.17 -2.38
N SER A 82 -17.59 10.23 -2.12
CA SER A 82 -16.98 9.55 -0.98
C SER A 82 -15.71 10.26 -0.49
N SER A 83 -15.43 10.12 0.81
CA SER A 83 -14.16 10.59 1.38
C SER A 83 -12.98 9.70 0.95
N SER A 84 -11.76 10.21 1.06
CA SER A 84 -10.54 9.44 0.77
C SER A 84 -10.40 8.19 1.63
N GLU A 85 -10.85 8.24 2.89
CA GLU A 85 -10.90 7.08 3.79
C GLU A 85 -11.90 6.03 3.27
N GLN A 86 -13.07 6.44 2.77
CA GLN A 86 -14.04 5.51 2.19
C GLN A 86 -13.50 4.88 0.90
N ALA A 87 -12.93 5.68 0.01
CA ALA A 87 -12.30 5.20 -1.22
C ALA A 87 -11.12 4.25 -0.93
N SER A 88 -10.29 4.56 0.06
CA SER A 88 -9.20 3.67 0.49
C SER A 88 -9.73 2.36 1.09
N ASN A 89 -10.84 2.42 1.84
CA ASN A 89 -11.42 1.24 2.47
C ASN A 89 -12.08 0.28 1.48
N GLU A 90 -12.56 0.76 0.32
CA GLU A 90 -13.06 -0.11 -0.75
C GLU A 90 -12.01 -1.13 -1.19
N TRP A 91 -10.72 -0.74 -1.18
CA TRP A 91 -9.62 -1.63 -1.53
C TRP A 91 -8.95 -2.26 -0.31
N ARG A 92 -8.89 -1.58 0.84
CA ARG A 92 -8.32 -2.16 2.05
C ARG A 92 -9.18 -3.29 2.60
N ARG A 93 -10.50 -3.17 2.49
CA ARG A 93 -11.52 -4.12 2.96
C ARG A 93 -12.60 -4.25 1.89
N PRO A 94 -12.27 -4.90 0.77
CA PRO A 94 -13.22 -5.05 -0.32
C PRO A 94 -14.43 -5.86 0.14
N ARG A 95 -15.57 -5.59 -0.51
CA ARG A 95 -16.76 -6.42 -0.35
C ARG A 95 -16.46 -7.85 -0.78
N ASP A 96 -17.05 -8.82 -0.10
CA ASP A 96 -16.87 -10.24 -0.36
C ASP A 96 -17.04 -10.56 -1.87
N GLY A 97 -16.07 -11.27 -2.44
CA GLY A 97 -16.05 -11.68 -3.84
C GLY A 97 -15.74 -10.58 -4.87
N LEU A 98 -15.58 -9.32 -4.46
CA LEU A 98 -15.25 -8.22 -5.39
C LEU A 98 -13.93 -8.48 -6.13
N ILE A 99 -12.89 -8.86 -5.39
CA ILE A 99 -11.56 -9.10 -5.96
C ILE A 99 -11.57 -10.31 -6.90
N ASP A 100 -12.23 -11.40 -6.52
CA ASP A 100 -12.33 -12.61 -7.36
C ASP A 100 -13.09 -12.34 -8.65
N ALA A 101 -14.17 -11.56 -8.58
CA ALA A 101 -14.91 -11.12 -9.76
C ALA A 101 -14.03 -10.27 -10.70
N LEU A 102 -13.23 -9.34 -10.15
CA LEU A 102 -12.29 -8.54 -10.93
C LEU A 102 -11.17 -9.38 -11.54
N ILE A 103 -10.67 -10.39 -10.83
CA ILE A 103 -9.67 -11.33 -11.35
C ILE A 103 -10.24 -12.07 -12.56
N GLU A 104 -11.44 -12.64 -12.44
CA GLU A 104 -12.09 -13.36 -13.53
C GLU A 104 -12.37 -12.46 -14.74
N GLU A 105 -12.77 -11.21 -14.49
CA GLU A 105 -13.07 -10.26 -15.56
C GLU A 105 -11.80 -9.74 -16.26
N LYS A 106 -10.73 -9.44 -15.51
CA LYS A 106 -9.59 -8.65 -16.00
C LYS A 106 -8.32 -9.47 -16.26
N ILE A 107 -8.17 -10.65 -15.66
CA ILE A 107 -6.96 -11.48 -15.79
C ILE A 107 -7.23 -12.60 -16.80
N THR A 108 -6.39 -12.70 -17.82
CA THR A 108 -6.49 -13.79 -18.81
C THR A 108 -6.23 -15.13 -18.12
N GLY A 109 -7.20 -16.03 -18.17
CA GLY A 109 -7.18 -17.32 -17.45
C GLY A 109 -7.76 -17.25 -16.03
N GLY A 110 -8.25 -16.10 -15.60
CA GLY A 110 -8.96 -15.91 -14.34
C GLY A 110 -8.14 -16.31 -13.12
N GLU A 111 -8.84 -16.80 -12.10
CA GLU A 111 -8.24 -17.30 -10.85
C GLU A 111 -7.19 -18.40 -11.13
N SER A 112 -7.48 -19.31 -12.07
CA SER A 112 -6.63 -20.46 -12.37
C SER A 112 -5.24 -20.09 -12.91
N ALA A 113 -5.08 -18.87 -13.43
CA ALA A 113 -3.79 -18.35 -13.87
C ALA A 113 -2.89 -17.90 -12.70
N LEU A 114 -3.49 -17.64 -11.54
CA LEU A 114 -2.80 -17.15 -10.35
C LEU A 114 -2.47 -18.30 -9.40
N ARG A 115 -1.36 -18.16 -8.67
CA ARG A 115 -0.86 -19.18 -7.72
C ARG A 115 -0.85 -18.72 -6.27
N PHE A 116 -1.23 -17.47 -6.04
CA PHE A 116 -1.06 -16.80 -4.75
C PHE A 116 -2.21 -15.83 -4.49
N TYR A 117 -2.53 -14.99 -5.47
CA TYR A 117 -3.44 -13.87 -5.27
C TYR A 117 -4.89 -14.23 -5.61
N GLU A 118 -5.77 -14.00 -4.65
CA GLU A 118 -7.23 -14.17 -4.69
C GLU A 118 -7.85 -13.18 -3.68
N GLY A 119 -9.18 -13.15 -3.54
CA GLY A 119 -9.90 -12.23 -2.65
C GLY A 119 -9.54 -12.37 -1.18
N ASP A 120 -9.53 -13.59 -0.63
CA ASP A 120 -9.16 -13.82 0.77
C ASP A 120 -7.69 -13.47 1.04
N THR A 121 -6.81 -13.79 0.09
CA THR A 121 -5.39 -13.41 0.18
C THR A 121 -5.23 -11.90 0.12
N HIS A 122 -5.96 -11.19 -0.74
CA HIS A 122 -5.96 -9.72 -0.80
C HIS A 122 -6.33 -9.13 0.58
N LEU A 123 -7.44 -9.58 1.15
CA LEU A 123 -7.89 -9.12 2.47
C LEU A 123 -6.84 -9.41 3.56
N GLY A 124 -6.21 -10.58 3.51
CA GLY A 124 -5.12 -10.94 4.41
C GLY A 124 -3.88 -10.04 4.28
N MET A 125 -3.53 -9.65 3.06
CA MET A 125 -2.37 -8.78 2.77
C MET A 125 -2.55 -7.35 3.32
N THR A 126 -3.78 -6.87 3.44
CA THR A 126 -4.13 -5.52 3.96
C THR A 126 -4.56 -5.53 5.43
N CYS A 127 -4.75 -6.71 6.04
CA CYS A 127 -5.17 -6.84 7.43
C CYS A 127 -3.98 -7.03 8.38
N PHE A 128 -3.75 -6.00 9.20
CA PHE A 128 -2.58 -5.94 10.08
C PHE A 128 -2.91 -6.16 11.56
N ALA A 129 -1.96 -6.80 12.26
CA ALA A 129 -1.91 -6.81 13.71
C ALA A 129 -1.85 -5.36 14.28
N LYS A 130 -2.36 -5.17 15.51
CA LYS A 130 -2.44 -3.85 16.13
C LYS A 130 -1.09 -3.13 16.22
N CYS A 131 -0.01 -3.82 16.58
CA CYS A 131 1.33 -3.23 16.70
C CYS A 131 1.84 -2.66 15.37
N VAL A 132 1.56 -3.34 14.26
CA VAL A 132 1.93 -2.90 12.91
C VAL A 132 1.21 -1.62 12.53
N ARG A 133 -0.10 -1.56 12.75
CA ARG A 133 -0.90 -0.35 12.47
C ARG A 133 -0.40 0.85 13.26
N LEU A 134 -0.17 0.66 14.56
CA LEU A 134 0.34 1.72 15.43
C LEU A 134 1.76 2.16 15.03
N SER A 135 2.59 1.26 14.51
CA SER A 135 3.92 1.62 14.00
C SER A 135 3.83 2.48 12.73
N LEU A 136 2.98 2.09 11.77
CA LEU A 136 2.73 2.88 10.56
C LEU A 136 2.15 4.27 10.87
N GLU A 137 1.24 4.37 11.85
CA GLU A 137 0.64 5.64 12.30
C GLU A 137 1.66 6.56 13.00
N ARG A 138 2.67 6.00 13.66
CA ARG A 138 3.71 6.75 14.40
C ARG A 138 4.90 7.15 13.54
N ASP A 139 5.03 6.59 12.35
CA ASP A 139 6.17 6.89 11.48
C ASP A 139 6.00 8.26 10.82
N GLU A 140 6.67 9.25 11.38
CA GLU A 140 6.65 10.63 10.88
C GLU A 140 7.75 10.93 9.86
N ARG A 141 8.59 9.93 9.52
CA ARG A 141 9.75 10.14 8.66
C ARG A 141 9.30 10.43 7.23
N LEU A 142 9.54 11.66 6.80
CA LEU A 142 9.24 12.12 5.46
C LEU A 142 10.51 12.12 4.60
N MET A 143 10.53 11.33 3.53
CA MET A 143 11.65 11.33 2.59
C MET A 143 11.56 12.59 1.74
N THR A 144 12.55 13.48 1.80
CA THR A 144 12.65 14.67 0.91
C THR A 144 14.00 14.72 0.22
N THR A 145 14.17 15.62 -0.74
CA THR A 145 15.48 15.85 -1.39
C THR A 145 16.49 16.37 -0.37
N GLU A 146 16.06 17.19 0.58
CA GLU A 146 16.89 17.75 1.64
C GLU A 146 17.20 16.72 2.73
N ASN A 147 16.26 15.81 3.03
CA ASN A 147 16.39 14.76 4.03
C ASN A 147 16.09 13.39 3.40
N PRO A 148 17.00 12.87 2.56
CA PRO A 148 16.84 11.54 1.98
C PRO A 148 17.02 10.47 3.07
N ILE A 149 16.22 9.41 2.99
CA ILE A 149 16.38 8.23 3.84
C ILE A 149 17.15 7.17 3.06
N PHE A 150 18.27 6.74 3.64
CA PHE A 150 19.07 5.64 3.13
C PHE A 150 18.88 4.40 4.01
N MET A 151 18.83 3.23 3.36
CA MET A 151 18.84 1.94 4.03
C MET A 151 20.28 1.42 4.02
N TYR A 152 20.79 1.00 5.17
CA TYR A 152 22.10 0.38 5.34
C TYR A 152 21.96 -1.08 5.74
#